data_AF-A0A8I0SFP9-F1
#
_entry.id   AF-A0A8I0SFP9-F1
#
_cell.length_a   1.000
_cell.length_b   1.000
_cell.length_c   1.000
_cell.angle_alpha   90.00
_cell.angle_beta   90.00
_cell.angle_gamma   90.00
#
_symmetry.space_group_name_H-M   'P 1'
#
loop_
_entity.id
_entity.type
_entity.pdbx_description
1 polymer ?
#
loop_
_entity_poly.entity_id
_entity_poly.type
_entity_poly.pdbx_seq_one_letter_code
_entity_poly.pdbx_strand_id
1 'polypeptide(L)'
;MVQFTKQAKSNQEHLQTWQDRGLIIPDLARADRYLSFIGYYRLSAYTIPFQQIVTTPSTVLHQFKTNTTFDDVLNLYIFDRELRLLIMDAIERIEVAIRAQICNVLCHLSNDAFWYTDEQHFNHHYAHMRLLASIERQLLDEKSRLERDEKAIDQRKSVAQADKDALKDKVRKENFLRHYLSKYDSPKLPPSWMMIEMLTWGEL
;
A
#
# COMPACT_ATOMS: atom_id res chain seq x y z
N MET A 1 10.21 -28.86 19.42
CA MET A 1 9.18 -28.24 18.55
C MET A 1 7.84 -28.89 18.87
N VAL A 2 6.80 -28.11 19.13
CA VAL A 2 5.43 -28.64 19.31
C VAL A 2 4.77 -28.67 17.93
N GLN A 3 4.24 -29.82 17.53
CA GLN A 3 3.54 -29.97 16.25
C GLN A 3 2.24 -29.15 16.28
N PHE A 4 1.96 -28.42 15.21
CA PHE A 4 0.69 -27.70 15.08
C PHE A 4 -0.43 -28.68 14.75
N THR A 5 -1.39 -28.84 15.66
CA THR A 5 -2.50 -29.79 15.55
C THR A 5 -3.88 -29.12 15.57
N LYS A 6 -3.93 -27.77 15.57
CA LYS A 6 -5.20 -27.03 15.66
C LYS A 6 -5.97 -27.14 14.35
N GLN A 7 -7.26 -27.46 14.46
CA GLN A 7 -8.19 -27.51 13.33
C GLN A 7 -8.70 -26.11 12.98
N ALA A 8 -9.09 -25.93 11.72
CA ALA A 8 -9.80 -24.74 11.29
C ALA A 8 -11.16 -24.66 12.00
N LYS A 9 -11.55 -23.46 12.40
CA LYS A 9 -12.86 -23.18 13.00
C LYS A 9 -13.69 -22.33 12.05
N SER A 10 -14.98 -22.60 12.02
CA SER A 10 -15.99 -21.75 11.38
C SER A 10 -16.21 -20.45 12.15
N ASN A 11 -16.81 -19.46 11.50
CA ASN A 11 -17.20 -18.20 12.15
C ASN A 11 -18.15 -18.44 13.32
N GLN A 12 -19.07 -19.40 13.20
CA GLN A 12 -19.97 -19.78 14.28
C GLN A 12 -19.22 -20.33 15.50
N GLU A 13 -18.25 -21.22 15.30
CA GLU A 13 -17.41 -21.74 16.40
C GLU A 13 -16.54 -20.65 17.06
N HIS A 14 -16.11 -19.66 16.27
CA HIS A 14 -15.41 -18.50 16.78
C HIS A 14 -16.30 -17.60 17.64
N LEU A 15 -17.53 -17.31 17.19
CA LEU A 15 -18.51 -16.54 17.95
C LEU A 15 -18.91 -17.27 19.24
N GLN A 16 -19.13 -18.58 19.16
CA GLN A 16 -19.40 -19.40 20.34
C GLN A 16 -18.25 -19.31 21.34
N THR A 17 -16.99 -19.41 20.88
CA THR A 17 -15.81 -19.25 21.75
C THR A 17 -15.80 -17.88 22.45
N TRP A 18 -16.29 -16.82 21.82
CA TRP A 18 -16.39 -15.51 22.46
C TRP A 18 -17.56 -15.42 23.44
N GLN A 19 -18.72 -15.99 23.11
CA GLN A 19 -19.85 -16.08 24.04
C GLN A 19 -19.51 -16.89 25.29
N ASP A 20 -18.81 -18.03 25.13
CA ASP A 20 -18.33 -18.87 26.24
C ASP A 20 -17.37 -18.12 27.17
N ARG A 21 -16.67 -17.11 26.64
CA ARG A 21 -15.77 -16.23 27.41
C ARG A 21 -16.47 -15.00 27.99
N GLY A 22 -17.78 -14.85 27.80
CA GLY A 22 -18.58 -13.77 28.35
C GLY A 22 -18.82 -12.57 27.42
N LEU A 23 -18.53 -12.67 26.12
CA LEU A 23 -18.88 -11.61 25.16
C LEU A 23 -20.38 -11.65 24.86
N ILE A 24 -21.05 -10.52 25.03
CA ILE A 24 -22.47 -10.38 24.69
C ILE A 24 -22.60 -10.13 23.18
N ILE A 25 -23.29 -11.04 22.48
CA ILE A 25 -23.53 -10.95 21.04
C ILE A 25 -25.05 -10.98 20.80
N PRO A 26 -25.72 -9.81 20.75
CA PRO A 26 -27.18 -9.75 20.62
C PRO A 26 -27.70 -10.30 19.29
N ASP A 27 -26.96 -10.08 18.20
CA ASP A 27 -27.30 -10.55 16.85
C ASP A 27 -26.14 -11.39 16.29
N LEU A 28 -26.25 -12.71 16.47
CA LEU A 28 -25.27 -13.69 15.98
C LEU A 28 -25.15 -13.68 14.46
N ALA A 29 -26.25 -13.51 13.73
CA ALA A 29 -26.23 -13.50 12.27
C ALA A 29 -25.49 -12.26 11.74
N ARG A 30 -25.65 -11.11 12.39
CA ARG A 30 -24.89 -9.90 12.08
C ARG A 30 -23.41 -10.07 12.40
N ALA A 31 -23.07 -10.63 13.56
CA ALA A 31 -21.69 -10.88 13.94
C ALA A 31 -20.99 -11.84 12.96
N ASP A 32 -21.68 -12.88 12.50
CA ASP A 32 -21.18 -13.82 11.49
C ASP A 32 -20.89 -13.15 10.14
N ARG A 33 -21.78 -12.26 9.68
CA ARG A 33 -21.53 -11.43 8.49
C ARG A 33 -20.28 -10.56 8.67
N TYR A 34 -20.13 -9.88 9.81
CA TYR A 34 -18.93 -9.07 10.06
C TYR A 34 -17.65 -9.92 10.08
N LEU A 35 -17.67 -11.09 10.71
CA LEU A 35 -16.53 -12.00 10.68
C LEU A 35 -16.18 -12.50 9.28
N SER A 36 -17.18 -12.66 8.40
CA SER A 36 -16.98 -13.05 7.01
C SER A 36 -16.24 -11.99 6.17
N PHE A 37 -16.38 -10.70 6.50
CA PHE A 37 -15.68 -9.61 5.80
C PHE A 37 -14.40 -9.14 6.49
N ILE A 38 -14.41 -9.02 7.82
CA ILE A 38 -13.27 -8.50 8.60
C ILE A 38 -12.24 -9.61 8.90
N GLY A 39 -12.72 -10.83 9.11
CA GLY A 39 -11.94 -11.98 9.56
C GLY A 39 -11.76 -12.04 11.08
N TYR A 40 -11.88 -13.23 11.65
CA TYR A 40 -11.74 -13.48 13.09
C TYR A 40 -10.40 -12.99 13.65
N TYR A 41 -9.28 -13.32 12.99
CA TYR A 41 -7.96 -12.99 13.54
C TYR A 41 -7.75 -11.48 13.65
N ARG A 42 -8.22 -10.71 12.65
CA ARG A 42 -8.17 -9.25 12.67
C ARG A 42 -9.00 -8.68 13.81
N LEU A 43 -10.27 -9.09 13.92
CA LEU A 43 -11.17 -8.58 14.95
C LEU A 43 -10.74 -9.03 16.36
N SER A 44 -10.11 -10.20 16.48
CA SER A 44 -9.64 -10.74 17.76
C SER A 44 -8.59 -9.86 18.44
N ALA A 45 -7.75 -9.15 17.68
CA ALA A 45 -6.79 -8.20 18.25
C ALA A 45 -7.48 -7.06 19.01
N TYR A 46 -8.64 -6.61 18.52
CA TYR A 46 -9.44 -5.54 19.16
C TYR A 46 -10.22 -6.04 20.38
N THR A 47 -10.25 -7.34 20.66
CA THR A 47 -10.86 -7.87 21.88
C THR A 47 -9.96 -7.69 23.12
N ILE A 48 -8.65 -7.52 22.93
CA ILE A 48 -7.65 -7.51 24.02
C ILE A 48 -7.98 -6.48 25.12
N PRO A 49 -8.35 -5.21 24.83
CA PRO A 49 -8.66 -4.23 25.86
C PRO A 49 -9.88 -4.58 26.71
N PHE A 50 -10.77 -5.43 26.18
CA PHE A 50 -11.99 -5.87 26.84
C PHE A 50 -11.84 -7.19 27.59
N GLN A 51 -10.67 -7.83 27.50
CA GLN A 51 -10.39 -9.05 28.24
C GLN A 51 -9.88 -8.73 29.65
N GLN A 52 -10.13 -9.66 30.56
CA GLN A 52 -9.59 -9.74 31.90
C GLN A 52 -9.04 -11.14 32.13
N ILE A 53 -7.92 -11.21 32.87
CA ILE A 53 -7.32 -12.47 33.27
C ILE A 53 -8.00 -12.91 34.56
N VAL A 54 -8.65 -14.05 34.50
CA VAL A 54 -9.24 -14.70 35.68
C VAL A 54 -8.35 -15.88 36.03
N THR A 55 -7.65 -15.79 37.17
CA THR A 55 -6.81 -16.88 37.67
C THR A 55 -7.62 -17.76 38.59
N THR A 56 -7.81 -19.02 38.19
CA THR A 56 -8.27 -20.08 39.08
C THR A 56 -7.07 -20.91 39.58
N PRO A 57 -7.19 -21.64 40.70
CA PRO A 57 -6.07 -22.42 41.27
C PRO A 57 -5.39 -23.40 40.30
N SER A 58 -6.09 -23.78 39.23
CA SER A 58 -5.65 -24.75 38.23
C SER A 58 -5.38 -24.17 36.82
N THR A 59 -5.86 -22.95 36.50
CA THR A 59 -5.78 -22.39 35.13
C THR A 59 -5.86 -20.87 35.09
N VAL A 60 -5.23 -20.27 34.08
CA VAL A 60 -5.36 -18.86 33.71
C VAL A 60 -6.37 -18.76 32.57
N LEU A 61 -7.51 -18.10 32.80
CA LEU A 61 -8.59 -17.96 31.83
C LEU A 61 -8.65 -16.52 31.30
N HIS A 62 -8.75 -16.40 29.97
CA HIS A 62 -9.07 -15.14 29.31
C HIS A 62 -10.58 -15.01 29.18
N GLN A 63 -11.18 -14.14 29.99
CA GLN A 63 -12.61 -13.82 29.93
C GLN A 63 -12.83 -12.38 29.50
N PHE A 64 -13.99 -12.05 28.98
CA PHE A 64 -14.39 -10.67 28.73
C PHE A 64 -14.82 -10.01 30.04
N LYS A 65 -14.63 -8.69 30.14
CA LYS A 65 -15.16 -7.87 31.23
C LYS A 65 -16.69 -7.89 31.18
N THR A 66 -17.33 -7.79 32.34
CA THR A 66 -18.80 -7.78 32.46
C THR A 66 -19.41 -6.70 31.56
N ASN A 67 -20.53 -7.03 30.90
CA ASN A 67 -21.25 -6.15 29.97
C ASN A 67 -20.49 -5.76 28.69
N THR A 68 -19.37 -6.43 28.36
CA THR A 68 -18.72 -6.23 27.06
C THR A 68 -19.60 -6.81 25.95
N THR A 69 -19.89 -6.02 24.94
CA THR A 69 -20.67 -6.42 23.77
C THR A 69 -19.78 -6.57 22.53
N PHE A 70 -20.29 -7.29 21.53
CA PHE A 70 -19.67 -7.34 20.21
C PHE A 70 -19.52 -5.96 19.59
N ASP A 71 -20.45 -5.04 19.85
CA ASP A 71 -20.43 -3.69 19.29
C ASP A 71 -19.31 -2.84 19.90
N ASP A 72 -18.91 -3.08 21.15
CA ASP A 72 -17.74 -2.40 21.75
C ASP A 72 -16.44 -2.75 20.99
N VAL A 73 -16.26 -4.04 20.68
CA VAL A 73 -15.13 -4.54 19.91
C VAL A 73 -15.17 -4.00 18.48
N LEU A 74 -16.35 -4.04 17.85
CA LEU A 74 -16.54 -3.56 16.49
C LEU A 74 -16.30 -2.05 16.37
N ASN A 75 -16.79 -1.26 17.33
CA ASN A 75 -16.60 0.19 17.34
C ASN A 75 -15.13 0.57 17.50
N LEU A 76 -14.36 -0.16 18.31
CA LEU A 76 -12.91 0.06 18.41
C LEU A 76 -12.20 -0.22 17.07
N TYR A 77 -12.62 -1.27 16.36
CA TYR A 77 -12.12 -1.55 15.00
C TYR A 77 -12.50 -0.45 14.01
N ILE A 78 -13.76 0.01 14.02
CA ILE A 78 -14.24 1.07 13.12
C ILE A 78 -13.48 2.36 13.38
N PHE A 79 -13.28 2.72 14.65
CA PHE A 79 -12.49 3.89 15.04
C PHE A 79 -11.04 3.80 14.52
N ASP A 80 -10.34 2.68 14.71
CA ASP A 80 -8.98 2.50 14.17
C ASP A 80 -8.94 2.63 12.64
N ARG A 81 -9.94 2.09 11.96
CA ARG A 81 -10.08 2.22 10.50
C ARG A 81 -10.26 3.69 10.08
N GLU A 82 -11.12 4.43 10.76
CA GLU A 82 -11.36 5.85 10.45
C GLU A 82 -10.13 6.71 10.76
N LEU A 83 -9.48 6.46 11.90
CA LEU A 83 -8.22 7.11 12.26
C LEU A 83 -7.13 6.85 11.20
N ARG A 84 -7.03 5.61 10.71
CA ARG A 84 -6.08 5.26 9.64
C ARG A 84 -6.34 6.06 8.37
N LEU A 85 -7.60 6.30 8.00
CA LEU A 85 -7.93 7.10 6.82
C LEU A 85 -7.51 8.56 6.99
N LEU A 86 -7.73 9.16 8.17
CA LEU A 86 -7.28 10.52 8.48
C LEU A 86 -5.75 10.64 8.47
N ILE A 87 -5.06 9.64 9.01
CA ILE A 87 -3.59 9.59 8.98
C ILE A 87 -3.08 9.49 7.54
N MET A 88 -3.72 8.67 6.69
CA MET A 88 -3.32 8.54 5.28
C MET A 88 -3.52 9.85 4.51
N ASP A 89 -4.64 10.57 4.71
CA ASP A 89 -4.85 11.91 4.13
C ASP A 89 -3.75 12.90 4.56
N ALA A 90 -3.34 12.85 5.83
CA ALA A 90 -2.26 13.71 6.32
C ALA A 90 -0.89 13.32 5.73
N ILE A 91 -0.56 12.02 5.67
CA ILE A 91 0.71 11.52 5.12
C ILE A 91 0.82 11.88 3.63
N GLU A 92 -0.26 11.76 2.86
CA GLU A 92 -0.26 12.13 1.43
C GLU A 92 0.20 13.57 1.20
N ARG A 93 -0.29 14.53 2.01
CA ARG A 93 0.11 15.94 1.90
C ARG A 93 1.59 16.16 2.27
N ILE A 94 2.07 15.43 3.27
CA ILE A 94 3.48 15.50 3.69
C ILE A 94 4.36 14.88 2.60
N GLU A 95 3.96 13.78 1.97
CA GLU A 95 4.64 13.13 0.85
C GLU A 95 4.86 14.09 -0.31
N VAL A 96 3.81 14.72 -0.79
CA VAL A 96 3.90 15.70 -1.88
C VAL A 96 4.83 16.87 -1.50
N ALA A 97 4.71 17.38 -0.27
CA ALA A 97 5.55 18.48 0.19
C ALA A 97 7.03 18.09 0.25
N ILE A 98 7.37 16.91 0.80
CA ILE A 98 8.75 16.43 0.89
C ILE A 98 9.34 16.21 -0.51
N ARG A 99 8.63 15.56 -1.43
CA ARG A 99 9.10 15.36 -2.81
C ARG A 99 9.43 16.68 -3.48
N ALA A 100 8.52 17.66 -3.37
CA ALA A 100 8.73 18.99 -3.92
C ALA A 100 9.94 19.69 -3.30
N GLN A 101 10.12 19.62 -1.98
CA GLN A 101 11.26 20.24 -1.30
C GLN A 101 12.59 19.59 -1.67
N ILE A 102 12.67 18.25 -1.69
CA ILE A 102 13.87 17.51 -2.10
C ILE A 102 14.28 17.95 -3.52
N CYS A 103 13.33 17.94 -4.46
CA CYS A 103 13.62 18.30 -5.84
C CYS A 103 14.05 19.76 -5.96
N ASN A 104 13.29 20.71 -5.40
CA ASN A 104 13.59 22.13 -5.51
C ASN A 104 14.95 22.48 -4.88
N VAL A 105 15.19 22.01 -3.65
CA VAL A 105 16.42 22.34 -2.92
C VAL A 105 17.63 21.70 -3.60
N LEU A 106 17.59 20.40 -3.90
CA LEU A 106 18.77 19.72 -4.46
C LEU A 106 19.07 20.16 -5.89
N CYS A 107 18.07 20.43 -6.73
CA CYS A 107 18.32 21.01 -8.06
C CYS A 107 19.01 22.37 -7.95
N HIS A 108 18.58 23.23 -7.03
CA HIS A 108 19.19 24.54 -6.86
C HIS A 108 20.59 24.48 -6.25
N LEU A 109 20.84 23.61 -5.28
CA LEU A 109 22.14 23.48 -4.63
C LEU A 109 23.19 22.82 -5.52
N SER A 110 22.82 21.77 -6.26
CA SER A 110 23.72 21.08 -7.19
C SER A 110 23.87 21.78 -8.54
N ASN A 111 22.93 22.69 -8.88
CA ASN A 111 22.77 23.24 -10.22
C ASN A 111 22.66 22.14 -11.30
N ASP A 112 22.07 21.00 -10.95
CA ASP A 112 21.90 19.84 -11.82
C ASP A 112 20.49 19.24 -11.69
N ALA A 113 19.83 19.05 -12.83
CA ALA A 113 18.54 18.38 -12.91
C ALA A 113 18.64 16.88 -12.59
N PHE A 114 19.84 16.29 -12.68
CA PHE A 114 20.13 14.87 -12.50
C PHE A 114 20.98 14.59 -11.25
N TRP A 115 20.92 15.48 -10.24
CA TRP A 115 21.71 15.39 -9.01
C TRP A 115 21.73 14.00 -8.35
N TYR A 116 20.63 13.25 -8.46
CA TYR A 116 20.49 11.93 -7.86
C TYR A 116 21.37 10.86 -8.52
N THR A 117 21.99 11.15 -9.67
CA THR A 117 22.95 10.27 -10.32
C THR A 117 24.35 10.37 -9.72
N ASP A 118 24.64 11.43 -8.96
CA ASP A 118 25.89 11.60 -8.24
C ASP A 118 25.75 11.06 -6.81
N GLU A 119 26.57 10.04 -6.49
CA GLU A 119 26.61 9.40 -5.18
C GLU A 119 27.06 10.37 -4.07
N GLN A 120 27.80 11.44 -4.40
CA GLN A 120 28.31 12.40 -3.41
C GLN A 120 27.19 13.17 -2.69
N HIS A 121 25.99 13.23 -3.27
CA HIS A 121 24.82 13.84 -2.63
C HIS A 121 24.16 12.92 -1.57
N PHE A 122 24.61 11.68 -1.43
CA PHE A 122 24.02 10.68 -0.55
C PHE A 122 24.93 10.34 0.63
N ASN A 123 24.33 9.83 1.71
CA ASN A 123 25.10 9.25 2.82
C ASN A 123 25.83 7.99 2.34
N HIS A 124 27.06 7.76 2.79
CA HIS A 124 27.84 6.56 2.42
C HIS A 124 27.17 5.21 2.74
N HIS A 125 26.22 5.15 3.68
CA HIS A 125 25.46 3.93 3.98
C HIS A 125 24.20 3.78 3.14
N TYR A 126 23.84 4.81 2.36
CA TYR A 126 22.69 4.76 1.47
C TYR A 126 23.01 3.88 0.27
N ALA A 127 22.08 2.98 -0.08
CA ALA A 127 22.25 2.08 -1.22
C ALA A 127 21.95 2.81 -2.55
N HIS A 128 22.78 3.77 -2.94
CA HIS A 128 22.61 4.60 -4.13
C HIS A 128 22.43 3.79 -5.41
N MET A 129 23.24 2.75 -5.59
CA MET A 129 23.10 1.82 -6.73
C MET A 129 21.75 1.11 -6.77
N ARG A 130 21.12 0.86 -5.61
CA ARG A 130 19.79 0.25 -5.55
C ARG A 130 18.71 1.23 -5.98
N LEU A 131 18.85 2.51 -5.65
CA LEU A 131 17.98 3.58 -6.15
C LEU A 131 18.06 3.67 -7.68
N LEU A 132 19.27 3.75 -8.24
CA LEU A 132 19.43 3.80 -9.70
C LEU A 132 18.87 2.56 -10.38
N ALA A 133 19.14 1.37 -9.84
CA ALA A 133 18.61 0.12 -10.38
C ALA A 133 17.07 0.03 -10.31
N SER A 134 16.44 0.59 -9.26
CA SER A 134 14.97 0.61 -9.16
C SER A 134 14.37 1.55 -10.21
N ILE A 135 14.94 2.74 -10.40
CA ILE A 135 14.51 3.71 -11.43
C ILE A 135 14.66 3.09 -12.82
N GLU A 136 15.82 2.50 -13.14
CA GLU A 136 16.06 1.86 -14.43
C GLU A 136 15.08 0.73 -14.72
N ARG A 137 14.78 -0.08 -13.70
CA ARG A 137 13.81 -1.17 -13.83
C ARG A 137 12.42 -0.64 -14.17
N GLN A 138 11.97 0.39 -13.45
CA GLN A 138 10.67 1.02 -13.72
C GLN A 138 10.60 1.60 -15.14
N LEU A 139 11.66 2.25 -15.61
CA LEU A 139 11.75 2.76 -16.99
C LEU A 139 11.65 1.63 -18.02
N LEU A 140 12.36 0.53 -17.81
CA LEU A 140 12.36 -0.61 -18.73
C LEU A 140 10.99 -1.29 -18.79
N ASP A 141 10.35 -1.45 -17.63
CA ASP A 141 9.00 -2.01 -17.51
C ASP A 141 7.98 -1.12 -18.25
N GLU A 142 8.07 0.20 -18.08
CA GLU A 142 7.17 1.14 -18.73
C GLU A 142 7.42 1.24 -20.24
N LYS A 143 8.68 1.21 -20.68
CA LYS A 143 9.05 1.11 -22.11
C LYS A 143 8.44 -0.14 -22.74
N SER A 144 8.60 -1.29 -22.08
CA SER A 144 8.05 -2.58 -22.54
C SER A 144 6.51 -2.58 -22.59
N ARG A 145 5.83 -1.81 -21.72
CA ARG A 145 4.37 -1.61 -21.77
C ARG A 145 3.99 -0.74 -22.95
N LEU A 146 4.65 0.40 -23.13
CA LEU A 146 4.43 1.32 -24.24
C LEU A 146 4.57 0.60 -25.60
N GLU A 147 5.66 -0.13 -25.81
CA GLU A 147 5.91 -0.88 -27.05
C GLU A 147 4.81 -1.91 -27.34
N ARG A 148 4.29 -2.59 -26.30
CA ARG A 148 3.17 -3.53 -26.46
C ARG A 148 1.88 -2.83 -26.85
N ASP A 149 1.59 -1.69 -26.22
CA ASP A 149 0.38 -0.91 -26.51
C ASP A 149 0.42 -0.35 -27.94
N GLU A 150 1.56 0.18 -28.38
CA GLU A 150 1.74 0.64 -29.75
C GLU A 150 1.58 -0.49 -30.77
N LYS A 151 2.18 -1.65 -30.50
CA LYS A 151 2.05 -2.85 -31.35
C LYS A 151 0.60 -3.32 -31.43
N ALA A 152 -0.14 -3.28 -30.31
CA ALA A 152 -1.55 -3.64 -30.28
C ALA A 152 -2.40 -2.67 -31.11
N ILE A 153 -2.07 -1.37 -31.14
CA ILE A 153 -2.73 -0.37 -31.99
C ILE A 153 -2.44 -0.64 -33.47
N ASP A 154 -1.19 -0.97 -33.82
CA ASP A 154 -0.81 -1.28 -35.21
C ASP A 154 -1.59 -2.46 -35.79
N GLN A 155 -1.82 -3.48 -34.96
CA GLN A 155 -2.53 -4.70 -35.35
C GLN A 155 -4.04 -4.50 -35.59
N ARG A 156 -4.61 -3.34 -35.26
CA ARG A 156 -6.03 -3.05 -35.49
C ARG A 156 -6.33 -2.92 -36.98
N LYS A 157 -6.96 -3.93 -37.58
CA LYS A 157 -7.26 -3.97 -39.01
C LYS A 157 -8.35 -2.99 -39.46
N SER A 158 -9.28 -2.64 -38.56
CA SER A 158 -10.45 -1.81 -38.86
C SER A 158 -10.25 -0.31 -38.62
N VAL A 159 -9.04 0.12 -38.26
CA VAL A 159 -8.72 1.51 -37.91
C VAL A 159 -7.82 2.09 -38.99
N ALA A 160 -8.13 3.29 -39.49
CA ALA A 160 -7.32 3.97 -40.49
C ALA A 160 -5.94 4.34 -39.92
N GLN A 161 -4.92 4.48 -40.78
CA GLN A 161 -3.56 4.77 -40.31
C GLN A 161 -3.49 6.10 -39.53
N ALA A 162 -4.18 7.14 -39.99
CA ALA A 162 -4.23 8.43 -39.29
C ALA A 162 -4.82 8.31 -37.87
N ASP A 163 -5.85 7.47 -37.70
CA ASP A 163 -6.45 7.21 -36.39
C ASP A 163 -5.51 6.40 -35.50
N LYS A 164 -4.73 5.47 -36.06
CA LYS A 164 -3.69 4.73 -35.32
C LYS A 164 -2.60 5.67 -34.83
N ASP A 165 -2.14 6.59 -35.67
CA ASP A 165 -1.10 7.55 -35.31
C ASP A 165 -1.59 8.49 -34.20
N ALA A 166 -2.84 8.95 -34.29
CA ALA A 166 -3.48 9.73 -33.23
C ALA A 166 -3.63 8.95 -31.91
N LEU A 167 -3.97 7.65 -31.98
CA LEU A 167 -4.04 6.77 -30.81
C LEU A 167 -2.66 6.57 -30.17
N LYS A 168 -1.62 6.36 -30.98
CA LYS A 168 -0.24 6.24 -30.49
C LYS A 168 0.26 7.51 -29.82
N ASP A 169 -0.04 8.68 -30.39
CA ASP A 169 0.32 9.97 -29.78
C ASP A 169 -0.35 10.14 -28.41
N LYS A 170 -1.61 9.72 -28.25
CA LYS A 170 -2.29 9.71 -26.95
C LYS A 170 -1.61 8.77 -25.96
N VAL A 171 -1.30 7.55 -26.39
CA VAL A 171 -0.65 6.53 -25.55
C VAL A 171 0.73 6.99 -25.08
N ARG A 172 1.54 7.59 -25.95
CA ARG A 172 2.83 8.19 -25.59
C ARG A 172 2.73 9.30 -24.53
N LYS A 173 1.58 9.96 -24.41
CA LYS A 173 1.34 11.07 -23.48
C LYS A 173 0.47 10.70 -22.28
N GLU A 174 0.12 9.42 -22.12
CA GLU A 174 -0.78 8.94 -21.06
C GLU A 174 -0.21 9.16 -19.67
N ASN A 175 1.11 9.03 -19.52
CA ASN A 175 1.81 9.37 -18.29
C ASN A 175 3.17 10.04 -18.61
N PHE A 176 3.76 10.65 -17.59
CA PHE A 176 4.99 11.43 -17.74
C PHE A 176 6.21 10.59 -18.16
N LEU A 177 6.27 9.30 -17.76
CA LEU A 177 7.36 8.39 -18.15
C LEU A 177 7.27 7.99 -19.62
N ARG A 178 6.08 7.64 -20.11
CA ARG A 178 5.84 7.39 -21.54
C ARG A 178 6.20 8.61 -22.37
N HIS A 179 5.82 9.79 -21.89
CA HIS A 179 6.17 11.03 -22.56
C HIS A 179 7.68 11.18 -22.66
N TYR A 180 8.40 11.02 -21.54
CA TYR A 180 9.85 11.08 -21.50
C TYR A 180 10.51 10.08 -22.46
N LEU A 181 10.14 8.81 -22.36
CA LEU A 181 10.66 7.70 -23.18
C LEU A 181 10.40 7.89 -24.68
N SER A 182 9.32 8.57 -25.06
CA SER A 182 8.98 8.85 -26.46
C SER A 182 9.67 10.08 -27.04
N LYS A 183 10.20 10.95 -26.17
CA LYS A 183 10.72 12.28 -26.53
C LYS A 183 12.23 12.38 -26.42
N TYR A 184 12.83 11.63 -25.49
CA TYR A 184 14.24 11.75 -25.13
C TYR A 184 14.94 10.39 -25.17
N ASP A 185 16.00 10.30 -25.98
CA ASP A 185 16.91 9.14 -26.00
C ASP A 185 18.13 9.35 -25.07
N SER A 186 18.40 10.60 -24.68
CA SER A 186 19.48 10.98 -23.77
C SER A 186 19.10 12.22 -22.95
N PRO A 187 19.41 12.25 -21.63
CA PRO A 187 19.98 11.15 -20.85
C PRO A 187 18.97 10.01 -20.63
N LYS A 188 19.47 8.78 -20.44
CA LYS A 188 18.63 7.58 -20.29
C LYS A 188 17.70 7.68 -19.06
N LEU A 189 18.21 8.24 -17.97
CA LEU A 189 17.45 8.46 -16.75
C LEU A 189 16.72 9.80 -16.80
N PRO A 190 15.52 9.93 -16.22
CA PRO A 190 14.74 11.15 -16.27
C PRO A 190 15.28 12.22 -15.30
N PRO A 191 14.94 13.50 -15.48
CA PRO A 191 15.32 14.54 -14.51
C PRO A 191 14.68 14.29 -13.14
N SER A 192 15.24 14.89 -12.10
CA SER A 192 14.91 14.59 -10.71
C SER A 192 13.44 14.84 -10.33
N TRP A 193 12.76 15.82 -10.93
CA TRP A 193 11.33 16.05 -10.70
C TRP A 193 10.43 14.96 -11.28
N MET A 194 10.90 14.20 -12.27
CA MET A 194 10.23 13.00 -12.74
C MET A 194 10.64 11.79 -11.91
N MET A 195 11.92 11.67 -11.59
CA MET A 195 12.46 10.59 -10.78
C MET A 195 11.81 10.53 -9.40
N ILE A 196 11.65 11.68 -8.73
CA ILE A 196 11.05 11.74 -7.39
C ILE A 196 9.61 11.23 -7.39
N GLU A 197 8.91 11.34 -8.53
CA GLU A 197 7.55 10.82 -8.69
C GLU A 197 7.50 9.30 -8.86
N MET A 198 8.62 8.67 -9.17
CA MET A 198 8.77 7.21 -9.30
C MET A 198 9.06 6.52 -7.96
N LEU A 199 9.42 7.27 -6.93
CA LEU A 199 9.67 6.73 -5.60
C LEU A 199 8.36 6.57 -4.84
N THR A 200 8.34 5.72 -3.82
CA THR A 200 7.27 5.65 -2.83
C THR A 200 7.73 6.32 -1.53
N TRP A 201 6.80 6.66 -0.62
CA TRP A 201 7.16 7.16 0.72
C TRP A 201 8.19 6.31 1.47
N GLY A 202 8.19 4.98 1.26
CA GLY A 202 9.19 4.09 1.88
C GLY A 202 10.58 4.14 1.24
N GLU A 203 10.71 4.80 0.09
CA GLU A 203 11.96 4.95 -0.68
C GLU A 203 12.53 6.38 -0.66
N LEU A 204 11.72 7.37 -0.26
CA LEU A 204 12.17 8.74 0.06
C LEU A 204 13.08 8.75 1.30
#